data_AF-K9ZBY5-F1
#
_entry.id   AF-K9ZBY5-F1
#
_cell.length_a   1.000
_cell.length_b   1.000
_cell.length_c   1.000
_cell.angle_alpha   90.00
_cell.angle_beta   90.00
_cell.angle_gamma   90.00
#
_symmetry.space_group_name_H-M   'P 1'
#
loop_
_entity.id
_entity.type
_entity.pdbx_description
1 polymer ?
#
loop_
_entity_poly.entity_id
_entity_poly.type
_entity_poly.pdbx_seq_one_letter_code
_entity_poly.pdbx_strand_id
1 'polypeptide(L)'
;MKIVKQSSQEKHKNLEALRKKMEEGGFGELAANIPIEPKGAPKMSEILQQFVAPYLDNISTLRRRKALFSLAAIAWNTVLTAESEKQPILEAVL
;
A
#
# COMPACT_ATOMS: atom_id res chain seq x y z
N MET A 1 0.60 26.75 4.55
CA MET A 1 1.16 25.41 4.88
C MET A 1 0.81 24.96 6.31
N LYS A 2 -0.45 25.12 6.77
CA LYS A 2 -0.91 24.70 8.13
C LYS A 2 -1.89 23.51 8.13
N ILE A 3 -2.66 23.34 7.05
CA ILE A 3 -3.74 22.34 6.93
C ILE A 3 -3.21 20.90 6.91
N VAL A 4 -2.04 20.66 6.30
CA VAL A 4 -1.44 19.32 6.19
C VAL A 4 -0.95 18.77 7.53
N LYS A 5 -0.50 19.65 8.47
CA LYS A 5 0.02 19.22 9.77
C LYS A 5 -1.07 18.74 10.74
N GLN A 6 -2.22 19.41 10.77
CA GLN A 6 -3.35 18.98 11.62
C GLN A 6 -3.93 17.65 11.14
N SER A 7 -4.14 17.49 9.83
CA SER A 7 -4.61 16.24 9.21
C SER A 7 -3.70 15.05 9.52
N SER A 8 -2.38 15.24 9.49
CA SER A 8 -1.42 14.17 9.80
C SER A 8 -1.44 13.77 11.28
N GLN A 9 -1.56 14.73 12.21
CA GLN A 9 -1.62 14.43 13.65
C GLN A 9 -2.90 13.69 14.05
N GLU A 10 -4.05 14.05 13.47
CA GLU A 10 -5.31 13.35 13.71
C GLU A 10 -5.29 11.93 13.13
N LYS A 11 -4.74 11.77 11.93
CA LYS A 11 -4.57 10.46 11.30
C LYS A 11 -3.69 9.54 12.16
N HIS A 12 -2.58 10.06 12.67
CA HIS A 12 -1.67 9.29 13.52
C HIS A 12 -2.37 8.82 14.81
N LYS A 13 -3.11 9.71 15.49
CA LYS A 13 -3.91 9.33 16.67
C LYS A 13 -4.95 8.26 16.37
N ASN A 14 -5.61 8.33 15.21
CA ASN A 14 -6.59 7.32 14.81
C ASN A 14 -5.95 5.96 14.53
N LEU A 15 -4.74 5.93 13.93
CA LEU A 15 -3.99 4.69 13.70
C LEU A 15 -3.50 4.06 14.99
N GLU A 16 -3.03 4.86 15.96
CA GLU A 16 -2.68 4.39 17.30
C GLU A 16 -3.91 3.80 18.03
N ALA A 17 -5.05 4.48 17.95
CA ALA A 17 -6.31 3.97 18.53
C ALA A 17 -6.75 2.65 17.87
N LEU A 18 -6.57 2.51 16.56
CA LEU A 18 -6.87 1.27 15.84
C LEU A 18 -5.93 0.13 16.28
N ARG A 19 -4.61 0.40 16.37
CA ARG A 19 -3.62 -0.57 16.82
C ARG A 19 -3.94 -1.09 18.22
N LYS A 20 -4.26 -0.19 19.15
CA LYS A 20 -4.66 -0.55 20.51
C LYS A 20 -5.89 -1.46 20.53
N LYS A 21 -6.92 -1.16 19.72
CA LYS A 21 -8.11 -2.03 19.59
C LYS A 21 -7.80 -3.41 19.00
N MET A 22 -6.84 -3.49 18.07
CA MET A 22 -6.42 -4.76 17.49
C MET A 22 -5.61 -5.59 18.49
N GLU A 23 -4.76 -4.93 19.28
CA GLU A 23 -3.99 -5.53 20.37
C GLU A 23 -4.87 -6.08 21.49
N GLU A 24 -5.85 -5.30 21.95
CA GLU A 24 -6.87 -5.72 22.93
C GLU A 24 -7.82 -6.80 22.37
N GLY A 25 -7.88 -6.94 21.04
CA GLY A 25 -8.63 -7.97 20.36
C GLY A 25 -7.84 -9.28 20.19
N GLY A 26 -8.20 -10.06 19.17
CA GLY A 26 -7.57 -11.37 18.91
C GLY A 26 -6.21 -11.33 18.21
N PHE A 27 -5.66 -10.14 17.92
CA PHE A 27 -4.37 -10.02 17.22
C PHE A 27 -3.17 -9.90 18.15
N GLY A 28 -3.36 -9.55 19.44
CA GLY A 28 -2.32 -9.54 20.46
C GLY A 28 -1.00 -8.90 20.00
N GLU A 29 0.10 -9.64 20.16
CA GLU A 29 1.45 -9.19 19.81
C GLU A 29 1.64 -8.85 18.32
N LEU A 30 0.84 -9.42 17.41
CA LEU A 30 0.92 -9.08 15.99
C LEU A 30 0.50 -7.63 15.75
N ALA A 31 -0.53 -7.15 16.46
CA ALA A 31 -0.95 -5.76 16.40
C ALA A 31 0.05 -4.83 17.11
N ALA A 32 0.60 -5.28 18.23
CA ALA A 32 1.61 -4.55 18.99
C ALA A 32 2.92 -4.33 18.22
N ASN A 33 3.15 -5.03 17.10
CA ASN A 33 4.35 -4.85 16.27
C ASN A 33 4.10 -4.13 14.93
N ILE A 34 2.86 -3.67 14.65
CA ILE A 34 2.56 -2.96 13.40
C ILE A 34 3.22 -1.57 13.43
N PRO A 35 4.16 -1.26 12.51
CA PRO A 35 4.76 0.06 12.43
C PRO A 35 3.75 1.10 11.92
N ILE A 36 3.54 2.17 12.68
CA ILE A 36 2.69 3.29 12.28
C ILE A 36 3.57 4.37 11.64
N GLU A 37 3.29 4.68 10.37
CA GLU A 37 3.97 5.73 9.60
C GLU A 37 5.50 5.74 9.78
N PRO A 38 6.20 4.64 9.43
CA PRO A 38 7.65 4.55 9.57
C PRO A 38 8.34 5.68 8.81
N LYS A 39 9.08 6.52 9.55
CA LYS A 39 9.78 7.68 8.99
C LYS A 39 10.87 7.22 8.02
N GLY A 40 10.90 7.81 6.82
CA GLY A 40 11.92 7.53 5.81
C GLY A 40 11.66 6.29 4.96
N ALA A 41 10.62 5.49 5.26
CA ALA A 41 10.19 4.42 4.39
C ALA A 41 9.30 4.99 3.25
N PRO A 42 9.58 4.67 1.98
CA PRO A 42 8.73 5.11 0.89
C PRO A 42 7.36 4.42 0.97
N LYS A 43 6.29 5.16 0.69
CA LYS A 43 4.96 4.53 0.65
C LYS A 43 4.79 3.74 -0.65
N MET A 44 4.17 2.56 -0.55
CA MET A 44 3.73 1.79 -1.72
C MET A 44 2.97 2.67 -2.72
N SER A 45 2.04 3.51 -2.25
CA SER A 45 1.28 4.41 -3.11
C SER A 45 2.15 5.42 -3.87
N GLU A 46 3.23 5.91 -3.25
CA GLU A 46 4.17 6.85 -3.87
C GLU A 46 4.98 6.14 -4.96
N ILE A 47 5.46 4.93 -4.67
CA ILE A 47 6.19 4.12 -5.66
C ILE A 47 5.28 3.71 -6.81
N LEU A 48 4.07 3.23 -6.52
CA LEU A 48 3.09 2.87 -7.56
C LEU A 48 2.76 4.08 -8.44
N GLN A 49 2.61 5.28 -7.86
CA GLN A 49 2.38 6.50 -8.64
C GLN A 49 3.56 6.81 -9.58
N GLN A 50 4.80 6.67 -9.11
CA GLN A 50 5.99 6.87 -9.94
C GLN A 50 6.08 5.80 -11.06
N PHE A 51 5.78 4.55 -10.73
CA PHE A 51 5.80 3.43 -11.67
C PHE A 51 4.79 3.60 -12.81
N VAL A 52 3.56 4.01 -12.51
CA VAL A 52 2.51 4.15 -13.53
C VAL A 52 2.64 5.43 -14.36
N ALA A 53 3.31 6.47 -13.83
CA ALA A 53 3.34 7.80 -14.44
C ALA A 53 3.71 7.83 -15.94
N PRO A 54 4.74 7.10 -16.42
CA PRO A 54 5.11 7.11 -17.83
C PRO A 54 4.03 6.56 -18.78
N TYR A 55 3.07 5.79 -18.26
CA TYR A 55 2.05 5.12 -19.06
C TYR A 55 0.72 5.90 -19.07
N LEU A 56 0.54 6.88 -18.20
CA LEU A 56 -0.75 7.56 -18.00
C LEU A 56 -1.19 8.37 -19.22
N ASP A 57 -0.24 8.98 -19.95
CA ASP A 57 -0.52 9.81 -21.13
C ASP A 57 -1.08 8.99 -22.30
N ASN A 58 -0.76 7.69 -22.34
CA ASN A 58 -1.20 6.78 -23.40
C ASN A 58 -2.49 6.01 -23.06
N ILE A 59 -3.11 6.32 -21.91
CA ILE A 59 -4.29 5.61 -21.40
C ILE A 59 -5.50 6.54 -21.34
N SER A 60 -6.37 6.40 -22.34
CA SER A 60 -7.55 7.26 -22.53
C SER A 60 -8.85 6.74 -21.88
N THR A 61 -8.87 5.53 -21.32
CA THR A 61 -10.09 4.94 -20.74
C THR A 61 -9.93 4.57 -19.28
N LEU A 62 -11.00 4.74 -18.51
CA LEU A 62 -11.05 4.33 -17.10
C LEU A 62 -10.74 2.84 -16.93
N ARG A 63 -11.21 1.98 -17.85
CA ARG A 63 -10.94 0.53 -17.83
C ARG A 63 -9.45 0.24 -17.94
N ARG A 64 -8.76 0.84 -18.91
CA ARG A 64 -7.31 0.65 -19.09
C ARG A 64 -6.52 1.24 -17.94
N ARG A 65 -6.97 2.38 -17.40
CA ARG A 65 -6.35 2.98 -16.21
C ARG A 65 -6.46 2.05 -15.00
N LYS A 66 -7.65 1.50 -14.73
CA LYS A 66 -7.84 0.49 -13.67
C LYS A 66 -6.92 -0.72 -13.86
N ALA A 67 -6.85 -1.26 -15.08
CA ALA A 67 -5.97 -2.39 -15.39
C ALA A 67 -4.49 -2.10 -15.09
N LEU A 68 -3.99 -0.91 -15.46
CA LEU A 68 -2.60 -0.51 -15.16
C LEU A 68 -2.33 -0.46 -13.65
N PHE A 69 -3.24 0.16 -12.88
CA PHE A 69 -3.08 0.22 -11.42
C PHE A 69 -3.18 -1.17 -10.77
N SER A 70 -4.04 -2.04 -11.28
CA SER A 70 -4.12 -3.44 -10.82
C SER A 70 -2.81 -4.20 -11.08
N LEU A 71 -2.24 -4.08 -12.29
CA LEU A 71 -0.96 -4.70 -12.62
C LEU A 71 0.17 -4.19 -11.72
N ALA A 72 0.23 -2.88 -11.48
CA ALA A 72 1.23 -2.29 -10.60
C ALA A 72 1.11 -2.81 -9.15
N ALA A 73 -0.11 -2.92 -8.63
CA ALA A 73 -0.36 -3.46 -7.28
C ALA A 73 0.01 -4.95 -7.19
N ILE A 74 -0.30 -5.74 -8.21
CA ILE A 74 0.08 -7.15 -8.28
C ILE A 74 1.60 -7.28 -8.30
N ALA A 75 2.29 -6.55 -9.19
CA ALA A 75 3.74 -6.58 -9.28
C ALA A 75 4.41 -6.24 -7.94
N TRP A 76 3.90 -5.23 -7.23
CA TRP A 76 4.38 -4.91 -5.88
C TRP A 76 4.18 -6.07 -4.90
N ASN A 77 2.98 -6.66 -4.86
CA ASN A 77 2.67 -7.76 -3.95
C ASN A 77 3.54 -8.99 -4.25
N THR A 78 3.73 -9.34 -5.52
CA THR A 78 4.56 -10.48 -5.95
C THR A 78 6.04 -10.32 -5.57
N VAL A 79 6.56 -9.08 -5.52
CA VAL A 79 7.94 -8.85 -5.05
C VAL A 79 8.10 -9.19 -3.56
N LEU A 80 7.04 -9.08 -2.77
CA LEU A 80 7.04 -9.35 -1.33
C LEU A 80 6.79 -10.83 -0.98
N THR A 81 6.36 -11.66 -1.93
CA THR A 81 6.11 -13.09 -1.71
C THR A 81 7.39 -13.93 -1.86
N ALA A 82 7.37 -15.15 -1.32
CA ALA A 82 8.47 -16.10 -1.49
C ALA A 82 8.64 -16.46 -2.98
N GLU A 83 9.87 -16.81 -3.39
CA GLU A 83 10.16 -17.15 -4.80
C GLU A 83 9.29 -18.28 -5.34
N SER A 84 9.03 -19.30 -4.51
CA SER A 84 8.14 -20.43 -4.82
C SER A 84 6.69 -20.02 -5.10
N GLU A 85 6.27 -18.85 -4.62
CA GLU A 85 4.91 -18.34 -4.76
C GLU A 85 4.78 -17.34 -5.91
N LYS A 86 5.88 -16.88 -6.52
CA LYS A 86 5.83 -15.88 -7.59
C LYS A 86 5.28 -16.45 -8.90
N GLN A 87 5.76 -17.61 -9.32
CA GLN A 87 5.33 -18.28 -10.54
C GLN A 87 3.79 -18.46 -10.62
N PRO A 88 3.12 -19.04 -9.60
CA PRO A 88 1.66 -19.21 -9.66
C PRO A 88 0.90 -17.89 -9.64
N ILE A 89 1.42 -16.85 -8.97
CA ILE A 89 0.79 -15.51 -8.99
C ILE A 89 0.89 -14.89 -10.39
N LEU A 90 2.02 -15.05 -11.07
CA LEU A 90 2.20 -14.54 -12.44
C LEU A 90 1.28 -15.27 -13.44
N GLU A 91 1.17 -16.60 -13.33
CA GLU A 91 0.27 -17.40 -14.18
C GLU A 91 -1.22 -17.08 -13.99
N ALA A 92 -1.62 -16.64 -12.80
CA ALA A 92 -3.01 -16.26 -12.53
C ALA A 92 -3.39 -14.89 -13.10
N VAL A 93 -2.42 -14.07 -13.50
CA VAL A 93 -2.60 -12.64 -13.81
C VAL A 93 -2.23 -12.29 -15.26
N LEU A 94 -1.26 -13.00 -15.84
CA LEU A 94 -0.78 -12.82 -17.22
C LEU A 94 -1.39 -13.86 -18.16
#